data_AF-A0A4C1YIQ6-F1
#
_entry.id   AF-A0A4C1YIQ6-F1
#
_cell.length_a   1.000
_cell.length_b   1.000
_cell.length_c   1.000
_cell.angle_alpha   90.00
_cell.angle_beta   90.00
_cell.angle_gamma   90.00
#
_symmetry.space_group_name_H-M   'P 1'
#
loop_
_entity.id
_entity.type
_entity.pdbx_description
1 polymer ?
#
loop_
_entity_poly.entity_id
_entity_poly.type
_entity_poly.pdbx_seq_one_letter_code
_entity_poly.pdbx_strand_id
1 'polypeptide(L)'
;MDQDYGWKEGGDFELDDKERPGLPKKFEDEELQGLFDIDSCESLQELATSLAVVLSTVGKRLKTMGMIQKQGYWVPYELKLRDIERRFLTCELLLERQKRKDFLHQIVTGDEKWIHFDNPKRRKSWVKPDQPSTSVAKQKIAWIQASALYLVGSEGSDLLRTPETK
;
A
#
# COMPACT_ATOMS: atom_id res chain seq x y z
N MET A 1 -40.81 18.84 67.65
CA MET A 1 -39.56 18.89 66.85
C MET A 1 -39.79 17.95 65.70
N ASP A 2 -40.31 18.48 64.61
CA ASP A 2 -40.58 17.72 63.39
C ASP A 2 -39.27 17.58 62.62
N GLN A 3 -38.79 16.36 62.42
CA GLN A 3 -37.66 16.09 61.54
C GLN A 3 -38.23 15.81 60.15
N ASP A 4 -38.09 16.81 59.29
CA ASP A 4 -38.46 16.80 57.89
C ASP A 4 -37.47 15.91 57.12
N TYR A 5 -37.87 14.66 56.84
CA TYR A 5 -37.10 13.76 55.97
C TYR A 5 -37.39 14.14 54.53
N GLY A 6 -36.62 15.10 54.02
CA GLY A 6 -36.61 15.49 52.61
C GLY A 6 -36.22 14.30 51.74
N TRP A 7 -37.21 13.70 51.08
CA TRP A 7 -36.98 12.75 50.00
C TRP A 7 -36.27 13.49 48.85
N LYS A 8 -35.03 13.10 48.53
CA LYS A 8 -34.39 13.50 47.27
C LYS A 8 -35.11 12.78 46.13
N GLU A 9 -36.11 13.43 45.55
CA GLU A 9 -36.63 13.08 44.23
C GLU A 9 -35.54 13.28 43.18
N GLY A 10 -35.36 12.27 42.33
CA GLY A 10 -34.39 12.27 41.25
C GLY A 10 -33.29 11.22 41.43
N GLY A 11 -33.67 9.96 41.64
CA GLY A 11 -32.74 8.84 41.44
C GLY A 11 -32.36 8.74 39.96
N ASP A 12 -31.07 8.65 39.67
CA ASP A 12 -30.56 8.38 38.34
C ASP A 12 -31.07 6.99 37.90
N PHE A 13 -32.10 6.96 37.04
CA PHE A 13 -32.71 5.74 36.51
C PHE A 13 -32.05 5.26 35.22
N GLU A 14 -30.91 5.85 34.81
CA GLU A 14 -30.09 5.31 33.73
C GLU A 14 -29.57 3.92 34.16
N LEU A 15 -30.18 2.88 33.61
CA LEU A 15 -29.73 1.48 33.73
C LEU A 15 -28.49 1.20 32.88
N ASP A 16 -28.07 2.15 32.05
CA ASP A 16 -26.89 2.02 31.22
C ASP A 16 -25.63 2.18 32.08
N ASP A 17 -24.77 1.16 32.04
CA ASP A 17 -23.47 1.19 32.69
C ASP A 17 -22.66 2.37 32.12
N LYS A 18 -22.36 3.35 32.98
CA LYS A 18 -21.45 4.45 32.65
C LYS A 18 -20.10 3.88 32.24
N GLU A 19 -19.40 4.57 31.32
CA GLU A 19 -18.08 4.15 30.88
C GLU A 19 -17.18 3.89 32.09
N ARG A 20 -16.85 2.61 32.29
CA ARG A 20 -15.94 2.23 33.35
C ARG A 20 -14.55 2.76 32.99
N PRO A 21 -13.82 3.37 33.93
CA PRO A 21 -12.43 3.71 33.70
C PRO A 21 -11.69 2.42 33.33
N GLY A 22 -11.30 2.32 32.07
CA GLY A 22 -10.63 1.15 31.53
C GLY A 22 -9.24 0.96 32.13
N LEU A 23 -8.57 -0.12 31.73
CA LEU A 23 -7.17 -0.31 32.07
C LEU A 23 -6.35 0.87 31.51
N PRO A 24 -5.45 1.51 32.31
CA PRO A 24 -4.59 2.56 31.80
C PRO A 24 -3.77 2.04 30.63
N LYS A 25 -3.61 2.89 29.60
CA LYS A 25 -2.79 2.59 28.45
C LYS A 25 -1.32 2.43 28.89
N LYS A 26 -0.62 1.47 28.29
CA LYS A 26 0.79 1.21 28.59
C LYS A 26 1.74 2.17 27.90
N PHE A 27 1.31 2.75 26.79
CA PHE A 27 2.01 3.75 25.98
C PHE A 27 0.95 4.54 25.19
N GLU A 28 1.29 5.77 24.79
CA GLU A 28 0.38 6.65 24.06
C GLU A 28 0.52 6.50 22.53
N ASP A 29 -0.47 6.96 21.77
CA ASP A 29 -0.45 6.84 20.29
C ASP A 29 0.64 7.70 19.66
N GLU A 30 0.93 8.84 20.30
CA GLU A 30 1.96 9.79 19.90
C GLU A 30 3.36 9.16 19.95
N GLU A 31 3.62 8.29 20.93
CA GLU A 31 4.89 7.57 21.03
C GLU A 31 5.08 6.59 19.88
N LEU A 32 4.01 5.88 19.50
CA LEU A 32 4.04 4.95 18.38
C LEU A 32 4.15 5.69 17.04
N GLN A 33 3.50 6.84 16.91
CA GLN A 33 3.58 7.66 15.73
C GLN A 33 4.98 8.27 15.54
N GLY A 34 5.62 8.70 16.62
CA GLY A 34 7.00 9.19 16.60
C GLY A 34 8.01 8.13 16.11
N LEU A 35 7.79 6.86 16.42
CA LEU A 35 8.63 5.76 15.88
C LEU A 35 8.48 5.62 14.36
N PHE A 36 7.26 5.76 13.84
CA PHE A 36 7.01 5.66 12.39
C PHE A 36 7.51 6.86 11.58
N ASP A 37 7.60 8.04 12.19
CA ASP A 37 8.20 9.21 11.55
C ASP A 37 9.71 9.02 11.34
N ILE A 38 10.36 8.19 12.16
CA ILE A 38 11.78 7.83 12.05
C ILE A 38 11.96 6.69 11.04
N ASP A 39 11.24 5.57 11.24
CA ASP A 39 11.26 4.43 10.33
C ASP A 39 9.88 3.79 10.21
N SER A 40 9.24 3.99 9.06
CA SER A 40 7.94 3.41 8.74
C SER A 40 7.95 1.89 8.52
N CYS A 41 9.13 1.25 8.44
CA CYS A 41 9.29 -0.17 8.09
C CYS A 41 9.54 -1.08 9.30
N GLU A 42 9.50 -0.57 10.53
CA GLU A 42 9.77 -1.36 11.74
C GLU A 42 8.83 -2.57 11.87
N SER A 43 9.41 -3.69 12.30
CA SER A 43 8.67 -4.90 12.59
C SER A 43 7.93 -4.76 13.93
N LEU A 44 6.86 -5.55 14.08
CA LEU A 44 6.08 -5.56 15.31
C LEU A 44 6.94 -5.93 16.55
N GLN A 45 8.00 -6.71 16.36
CA GLN A 45 8.90 -7.14 17.43
C GLN A 45 9.88 -6.05 17.85
N GLU A 46 10.37 -5.25 16.91
CA GLU A 46 11.20 -4.07 17.19
C GLU A 46 10.39 -3.03 17.97
N LEU A 47 9.16 -2.73 17.53
CA LEU A 47 8.22 -1.85 18.23
C LEU A 47 7.91 -2.33 19.66
N ALA A 48 7.72 -3.64 19.83
CA ALA A 48 7.49 -4.23 21.15
C ALA A 48 8.71 -4.06 22.08
N THR A 49 9.91 -4.13 21.52
CA THR A 49 11.15 -4.00 22.27
C THR A 49 11.42 -2.54 22.64
N SER A 50 11.21 -1.60 21.72
CA SER A 50 11.39 -0.16 21.96
C SER A 50 10.41 0.38 23.00
N LEU A 51 9.14 -0.07 22.95
CA LEU A 51 8.10 0.32 23.91
C LEU A 51 8.10 -0.54 25.19
N ALA A 52 8.96 -1.56 25.29
CA ALA A 52 9.00 -2.53 26.37
C ALA A 52 7.62 -3.18 26.66
N VAL A 53 6.84 -3.46 25.61
CA VAL A 53 5.49 -4.04 25.69
C VAL A 53 5.40 -5.37 24.94
N VAL A 54 4.49 -6.25 25.36
CA VAL A 54 4.18 -7.49 24.65
C VAL A 54 3.68 -7.22 23.22
N LEU A 55 4.22 -7.97 22.25
CA LEU A 55 3.88 -7.95 20.82
C LEU A 55 2.37 -7.83 20.50
N SER A 56 1.55 -8.59 21.22
CA SER A 56 0.10 -8.61 21.03
C SER A 56 -0.58 -7.28 21.38
N THR A 57 0.01 -6.48 22.27
CA THR A 57 -0.50 -5.16 22.64
C THR A 57 -0.26 -4.16 21.52
N VAL A 58 0.94 -4.16 20.94
CA VAL A 58 1.28 -3.32 19.78
C VAL A 58 0.39 -3.67 18.59
N GLY A 59 0.20 -4.96 18.31
CA GLY A 59 -0.63 -5.39 17.19
C GLY A 59 -2.12 -5.03 17.35
N LYS A 60 -2.66 -5.08 18.58
CA LYS A 60 -4.02 -4.59 18.87
C LYS A 60 -4.10 -3.08 18.70
N ARG A 61 -3.10 -2.34 19.19
CA ARG A 61 -3.07 -0.88 19.11
C ARG A 61 -3.02 -0.38 17.67
N LEU A 62 -2.16 -0.98 16.84
CA LEU A 62 -2.08 -0.68 15.40
C LEU A 62 -3.42 -0.90 14.69
N LYS A 63 -4.15 -1.98 15.03
CA LYS A 63 -5.50 -2.21 14.49
C LYS A 63 -6.49 -1.15 14.96
N THR A 64 -6.46 -0.76 16.24
CA THR A 64 -7.30 0.32 16.77
C THR A 64 -7.02 1.66 16.08
N MET A 65 -5.76 1.94 15.73
CA MET A 65 -5.36 3.12 14.96
C MET A 65 -5.70 3.03 13.46
N GLY A 66 -6.16 1.89 12.96
CA GLY A 66 -6.46 1.68 11.53
C GLY A 66 -5.22 1.48 10.64
N MET A 67 -4.07 1.15 11.23
CA MET A 67 -2.83 0.92 10.49
C MET A 67 -2.83 -0.46 9.82
N ILE A 68 -2.31 -0.53 8.58
CA ILE A 68 -2.20 -1.76 7.80
C ILE A 68 -0.79 -1.86 7.23
N GLN A 69 -0.15 -3.02 7.43
CA GLN A 69 1.15 -3.29 6.84
C GLN A 69 1.00 -3.49 5.32
N LYS A 70 1.72 -2.69 4.54
CA LYS A 70 1.82 -2.82 3.08
C LYS A 70 3.25 -3.16 2.69
N GLN A 71 3.38 -3.96 1.64
CA GLN A 71 4.70 -4.21 1.05
C GLN A 71 5.16 -2.97 0.29
N GLY A 72 6.44 -2.61 0.42
CA GLY A 72 7.03 -1.51 -0.34
C GLY A 72 6.97 -1.74 -1.85
N TYR A 73 6.90 -0.64 -2.61
CA TYR A 73 6.92 -0.69 -4.07
C TYR A 73 8.35 -0.81 -4.59
N TRP A 74 8.52 -1.58 -5.67
CA TRP A 74 9.77 -1.60 -6.42
C TRP A 74 9.86 -0.35 -7.29
N VAL A 75 10.85 0.48 -7.02
CA VAL A 75 11.22 1.61 -7.89
C VAL A 75 12.38 1.16 -8.79
N PRO A 76 12.31 1.35 -10.13
CA PRO A 76 13.31 0.81 -11.05
C PRO A 76 14.76 1.24 -10.78
N TYR A 77 14.96 2.47 -10.30
CA TYR A 77 16.27 2.99 -9.91
C TYR A 77 16.13 4.22 -9.01
N GLU A 78 17.18 4.50 -8.23
CA GLU A 78 17.31 5.71 -7.43
C GLU A 78 17.68 6.90 -8.32
N LEU A 79 16.81 7.92 -8.33
CA LEU A 79 17.02 9.13 -9.13
C LEU A 79 18.01 10.07 -8.44
N LYS A 80 18.95 10.63 -9.21
CA LYS A 80 19.81 11.71 -8.74
C LYS A 80 19.02 13.03 -8.73
N LEU A 81 19.40 13.98 -7.88
CA LEU A 81 18.76 15.32 -7.81
C LEU A 81 18.61 15.99 -9.18
N ARG A 82 19.65 15.90 -10.02
CA ARG A 82 19.63 16.41 -11.40
C ARG A 82 18.52 15.78 -12.26
N ASP A 83 18.31 14.48 -12.14
CA ASP A 83 17.31 13.76 -12.93
C ASP A 83 15.89 14.04 -12.40
N ILE A 84 15.75 14.27 -11.09
CA ILE A 84 14.49 14.73 -10.48
C ILE A 84 14.12 16.11 -11.03
N GLU A 85 15.05 17.06 -11.01
CA GLU A 85 14.83 18.41 -11.51
C GLU A 85 14.48 18.43 -13.01
N ARG A 86 15.23 17.66 -13.82
CA ARG A 86 14.93 17.51 -15.26
C ARG A 86 13.54 16.94 -15.50
N ARG A 87 13.14 15.91 -14.75
CA ARG A 87 11.79 15.33 -14.84
C ARG A 87 10.73 16.35 -14.44
N PHE A 88 10.94 17.07 -13.33
CA PHE A 88 10.02 18.09 -12.84
C PHE A 88 9.79 19.19 -13.88
N LEU A 89 10.86 19.81 -14.39
CA LEU A 89 10.78 20.88 -15.39
C LEU A 89 10.15 20.41 -16.70
N THR A 90 10.46 19.19 -17.14
CA THR A 90 9.86 18.62 -18.36
C THR A 90 8.35 18.41 -18.18
N CYS A 91 7.93 17.87 -17.04
CA CYS A 91 6.51 17.68 -16.72
C CYS A 91 5.77 19.01 -16.64
N GLU A 92 6.34 20.02 -15.98
CA GLU A 92 5.74 21.36 -15.87
C GLU A 92 5.54 21.99 -17.25
N LEU A 93 6.58 21.94 -18.10
CA LEU A 93 6.50 22.46 -19.48
C LEU A 93 5.43 21.75 -20.32
N LEU A 94 5.37 20.41 -20.24
CA LEU A 94 4.38 19.63 -20.98
C LEU A 94 2.96 19.87 -20.48
N LEU A 95 2.77 20.05 -19.16
CA LEU A 95 1.48 20.37 -18.56
C LEU A 95 0.98 21.75 -18.99
N GLU A 96 1.85 22.76 -18.98
CA GLU A 96 1.50 24.10 -19.45
C GLU A 96 1.17 24.12 -20.95
N ARG A 97 1.89 23.34 -21.75
CA ARG A 97 1.56 23.14 -23.16
C ARG A 97 0.16 22.52 -23.33
N GLN A 98 -0.15 21.49 -22.54
CA GLN A 98 -1.45 20.78 -22.59
C GLN A 98 -2.61 21.70 -22.22
N LYS A 99 -2.44 22.56 -21.20
CA LYS A 99 -3.46 23.55 -20.80
C LYS A 99 -3.74 24.58 -21.89
N ARG A 100 -2.72 24.99 -22.66
CA ARG A 100 -2.88 25.96 -23.76
C ARG A 100 -3.56 25.35 -24.98
N LYS A 101 -3.19 24.13 -25.34
CA LYS A 101 -3.81 23.38 -26.43
C LYS A 101 -3.65 21.89 -26.17
N ASP A 102 -4.76 21.17 -26.20
CA ASP A 102 -4.74 19.72 -26.11
C ASP A 102 -3.96 19.14 -27.29
N PHE A 103 -2.88 18.43 -27.00
CA PHE A 103 -2.01 17.80 -27.99
C PHE A 103 -1.88 16.28 -27.79
N LEU A 104 -2.55 15.71 -26.78
CA LEU A 104 -2.45 14.27 -26.48
C LEU A 104 -2.91 13.41 -27.65
N HIS A 105 -3.94 13.86 -28.38
CA HIS A 105 -4.44 13.20 -29.59
C HIS A 105 -3.43 13.13 -30.75
N GLN A 106 -2.31 13.86 -30.66
CA GLN A 106 -1.26 13.90 -31.67
C GLN A 106 -0.04 13.06 -31.29
N ILE A 107 -0.01 12.51 -30.07
CA ILE A 107 1.15 11.76 -29.58
C ILE A 107 1.06 10.33 -30.12
N VAL A 108 2.09 9.93 -30.85
CA VAL A 108 2.36 8.52 -31.19
C VAL A 108 3.51 8.05 -30.31
N THR A 109 3.31 6.97 -29.55
CA THR A 109 4.35 6.37 -28.70
C THR A 109 4.71 4.97 -29.17
N GLY A 110 5.96 4.59 -28.98
CA GLY A 110 6.47 3.25 -29.23
C GLY A 110 7.51 2.90 -28.19
N ASP A 111 7.47 1.67 -27.70
CA ASP A 111 8.47 1.13 -26.78
C ASP A 111 8.68 -0.36 -27.09
N GLU A 112 9.88 -0.85 -26.80
CA GLU A 112 10.21 -2.25 -26.98
C GLU A 112 10.00 -3.02 -25.68
N LYS A 113 9.31 -4.15 -25.77
CA LYS A 113 9.06 -5.00 -24.62
C LYS A 113 9.43 -6.43 -24.92
N TRP A 114 10.34 -6.96 -24.12
CA TRP A 114 10.65 -8.39 -24.12
C TRP A 114 9.44 -9.20 -23.66
N ILE A 115 9.01 -10.15 -24.50
CA ILE A 115 7.92 -11.07 -24.18
C ILE A 115 8.54 -12.45 -23.96
N HIS A 116 8.32 -13.02 -22.78
CA HIS A 116 8.72 -14.38 -22.49
C HIS A 116 7.88 -15.36 -23.32
N PHE A 117 8.53 -16.36 -23.92
CA PHE A 117 7.83 -17.43 -24.64
C PHE A 117 6.92 -18.22 -23.69
N ASP A 118 7.45 -18.57 -22.50
CA ASP A 118 6.69 -19.14 -21.39
C ASP A 118 6.91 -18.27 -20.15
N ASN A 119 5.82 -17.76 -19.56
CA ASN A 119 5.83 -16.93 -18.35
C ASN A 119 5.05 -17.63 -17.24
N PRO A 120 5.57 -18.73 -16.69
CA PRO A 120 4.86 -19.51 -15.67
C PRO A 120 4.71 -18.68 -14.40
N LYS A 121 3.47 -18.28 -14.08
CA LYS A 121 3.15 -17.61 -12.81
C LYS A 121 2.96 -18.64 -11.72
N ARG A 122 3.58 -18.41 -10.55
CA ARG A 122 3.33 -19.22 -9.35
C ARG A 122 1.85 -19.10 -8.97
N ARG A 123 1.13 -20.23 -8.90
CA ARG A 123 -0.27 -20.26 -8.47
C ARG A 123 -0.33 -20.46 -6.96
N LYS A 124 -1.24 -19.72 -6.30
CA LYS A 124 -1.57 -19.96 -4.90
C LYS A 124 -2.45 -21.21 -4.81
N SER A 125 -2.16 -22.10 -3.87
CA SER A 125 -2.93 -23.31 -3.60
C SER A 125 -3.56 -23.23 -2.21
N TRP A 126 -4.74 -23.84 -2.05
CA TRP A 126 -5.39 -23.98 -0.74
C TRP A 126 -4.93 -25.30 -0.13
N VAL A 127 -4.22 -25.24 1.00
CA VAL A 127 -3.59 -26.38 1.64
C VAL A 127 -3.81 -26.30 3.15
N LYS A 128 -3.88 -27.45 3.84
CA LYS A 128 -4.03 -27.49 5.30
C LYS A 128 -2.77 -26.93 5.98
N PRO A 129 -2.87 -26.41 7.23
CA PRO A 129 -1.70 -26.10 8.03
C PRO A 129 -0.74 -27.31 8.05
N ASP A 130 0.56 -27.06 7.91
CA ASP A 130 1.65 -28.05 7.87
C ASP A 130 1.81 -28.89 6.59
N GLN A 131 0.91 -28.76 5.61
CA GLN A 131 1.11 -29.42 4.31
C GLN A 131 1.85 -28.52 3.32
N PRO A 132 2.86 -29.03 2.59
CA PRO A 132 3.57 -28.26 1.59
C PRO A 132 2.67 -27.95 0.38
N SER A 133 2.82 -26.74 -0.17
CA SER A 133 2.21 -26.40 -1.46
C SER A 133 2.84 -27.20 -2.60
N THR A 134 2.08 -27.39 -3.68
CA THR A 134 2.58 -27.92 -4.95
C THR A 134 3.82 -27.14 -5.41
N SER A 135 4.94 -27.84 -5.62
CA SER A 135 6.16 -27.26 -6.16
C SER A 135 6.09 -27.21 -7.68
N VAL A 136 6.57 -26.11 -8.27
CA VAL A 136 6.71 -25.96 -9.72
C VAL A 136 8.20 -25.79 -10.00
N ALA A 137 8.75 -26.67 -10.85
CA ALA A 137 10.15 -26.60 -11.25
C ALA A 137 10.42 -25.29 -12.02
N LYS A 138 11.55 -24.63 -11.72
CA LYS A 138 11.96 -23.41 -12.43
C LYS A 138 12.38 -23.79 -13.84
N GLN A 139 11.60 -23.38 -14.85
CA GLN A 139 11.93 -23.63 -16.26
C GLN A 139 13.10 -22.74 -16.74
N LYS A 140 13.77 -23.19 -17.80
CA LYS A 140 14.85 -22.45 -18.47
C LYS A 140 14.23 -21.38 -19.37
N ILE A 141 14.72 -20.15 -19.27
CA ILE A 141 14.11 -18.99 -19.96
C ILE A 141 14.51 -18.99 -21.44
N ALA A 142 13.52 -18.91 -22.34
CA ALA A 142 13.69 -18.65 -23.76
C ALA A 142 13.03 -17.30 -24.12
N TRP A 143 13.73 -16.48 -24.92
CA TRP A 143 13.41 -15.09 -25.19
C TRP A 143 13.05 -14.86 -26.65
N ILE A 144 12.07 -13.99 -26.91
CA ILE A 144 11.75 -13.48 -28.24
C ILE A 144 11.62 -11.96 -28.14
N GLN A 145 12.19 -11.22 -29.09
CA GLN A 145 12.02 -9.77 -29.19
C GLN A 145 10.71 -9.48 -29.94
N ALA A 146 9.87 -8.62 -29.38
CA ALA A 146 8.64 -8.15 -30.01
C ALA A 146 8.58 -6.62 -29.91
N SER A 147 8.29 -5.97 -31.03
CA SER A 147 8.06 -4.53 -31.08
C SER A 147 6.55 -4.27 -31.10
N ALA A 148 6.07 -3.37 -30.25
CA ALA A 148 4.67 -2.96 -30.20
C ALA A 148 4.56 -1.46 -30.46
N LEU A 149 3.83 -1.09 -31.51
CA LEU A 149 3.44 0.29 -31.77
C LEU A 149 2.06 0.51 -31.13
N TYR A 150 1.93 1.49 -30.24
CA TYR A 150 0.64 1.80 -29.62
C TYR A 150 0.07 3.07 -30.25
N LEU A 151 -1.09 2.93 -30.92
CA LEU A 151 -1.90 4.07 -31.34
C LEU A 151 -2.88 4.38 -30.22
N VAL A 152 -2.73 5.52 -29.54
CA VAL A 152 -3.75 6.00 -28.61
C VAL A 152 -4.85 6.65 -29.44
N GLY A 153 -5.76 5.83 -29.96
CA GLY A 153 -7.01 6.24 -30.60
C GLY A 153 -8.18 5.96 -29.66
N SER A 154 -9.20 6.82 -29.66
CA SER A 154 -10.33 6.81 -28.71
C SER A 154 -11.20 5.54 -28.71
N GLU A 155 -10.99 4.55 -29.56
CA GLU A 155 -11.68 3.26 -29.52
C GLU A 155 -10.76 2.15 -30.06
N GLY A 156 -10.57 1.09 -29.27
CA GLY A 156 -9.98 -0.19 -29.72
C GLY A 156 -8.47 -0.21 -29.95
N SER A 157 -7.72 -0.82 -29.02
CA SER A 157 -6.31 -1.16 -29.22
C SER A 157 -6.18 -2.49 -29.98
N ASP A 158 -5.91 -2.43 -31.29
CA ASP A 158 -5.57 -3.61 -32.11
C ASP A 158 -4.05 -3.81 -32.22
N LEU A 159 -3.58 -5.00 -31.83
CA LEU A 159 -2.18 -5.42 -31.94
C LEU A 159 -1.90 -5.92 -33.37
N LEU A 160 -1.30 -5.08 -34.22
CA LEU A 160 -0.76 -5.54 -35.50
C LEU A 160 0.60 -6.23 -35.27
N ARG A 161 0.62 -7.55 -35.45
CA ARG A 161 1.79 -8.42 -35.28
C ARG A 161 2.51 -8.61 -36.62
N THR A 162 3.78 -8.25 -36.70
CA THR A 162 4.69 -8.75 -37.74
C THR A 162 5.82 -9.52 -37.07
N PRO A 163 5.88 -10.86 -37.18
CA PRO A 163 7.02 -11.61 -36.68
C PRO A 163 8.19 -11.45 -37.66
N GLU A 164 9.31 -10.91 -37.19
CA GLU A 164 10.61 -11.13 -37.85
C GLU A 164 11.37 -12.19 -37.05
N THR A 165 11.68 -13.32 -37.70
CA THR A 165 12.54 -14.38 -37.19
C THR A 165 13.98 -14.11 -37.61
N LYS A 166 14.90 -14.01 -36.64
CA LYS A 166 16.35 -14.13 -36.84
C LYS A 166 16.83 -15.52 -36.46
#